data_AF-A0A351DS17-F1
#
_entry.id   AF-A0A351DS17-F1
#
_cell.length_a   1.000
_cell.length_b   1.000
_cell.length_c   1.000
_cell.angle_alpha   90.00
_cell.angle_beta   90.00
_cell.angle_gamma   90.00
#
_symmetry.space_group_name_H-M   'P 1'
#
loop_
_entity.id
_entity.type
_entity.pdbx_description
1 polymer ?
#
loop_
_entity_poly.entity_id
_entity_poly.type
_entity_poly.pdbx_seq_one_letter_code
_entity_poly.pdbx_strand_id
1 'polypeptide(L)'
;LAIKKTSPLLHSVLGIYLPLITTNCAVLGVALLNTNRAHTLAESAFYGVGAALGFSLVLIVFAGIRERLQLSDIPQPFQGASIALITAGFMALALMGFTGMIRL
;
A
#
# COMPACT_ATOMS: atom_id res chain seq x y z
N LEU A 1 6.15 11.61 16.34
CA LEU A 1 5.86 12.45 17.53
C LEU A 1 4.38 12.45 17.90
N ALA A 2 3.46 12.73 16.96
CA ALA A 2 2.02 12.75 17.21
C ALA A 2 1.48 11.41 17.75
N ILE A 3 1.80 10.28 17.11
CA ILE A 3 1.31 8.94 17.53
C ILE A 3 1.75 8.59 18.96
N LYS A 4 2.99 8.92 19.35
CA LYS A 4 3.48 8.71 20.72
C LYS A 4 2.65 9.49 21.77
N LYS A 5 2.14 10.67 21.40
CA LYS A 5 1.36 11.55 22.28
C LYS A 5 -0.11 11.16 22.33
N THR A 6 -0.69 10.70 21.22
CA THR A 6 -2.13 10.39 21.13
C THR A 6 -2.46 8.93 21.47
N SER A 7 -1.59 7.97 21.12
CA SER A 7 -1.79 6.55 21.41
C SER A 7 -0.45 5.80 21.61
N PRO A 8 0.03 5.69 22.86
CA PRO A 8 1.31 5.04 23.15
C PRO A 8 1.31 3.54 22.80
N LEU A 9 0.16 2.85 22.89
CA LEU A 9 0.02 1.44 22.48
C LEU A 9 0.23 1.24 20.98
N LEU A 10 -0.27 2.16 20.15
CA LEU A 10 -0.06 2.06 18.70
C LEU A 10 1.40 2.34 18.33
N HIS A 11 2.06 3.24 19.07
CA HIS A 11 3.47 3.53 18.87
C HIS A 11 4.39 2.35 19.24
N SER A 12 4.05 1.56 20.27
CA SER A 12 4.83 0.37 20.63
C SER A 12 4.66 -0.77 19.63
N VAL A 13 3.48 -0.92 19.02
CA VAL A 13 3.24 -1.93 17.97
C VAL A 13 3.81 -1.49 16.62
N LEU A 14 3.69 -0.20 16.27
CA LEU A 14 4.05 0.34 14.95
C LEU A 14 5.46 0.98 14.92
N GLY A 15 6.21 0.98 16.02
CA GLY A 15 7.43 1.78 16.20
C GLY A 15 8.47 1.61 15.08
N ILE A 16 8.74 0.37 14.67
CA ILE A 16 9.68 0.06 13.57
C ILE A 16 9.07 0.37 12.19
N TYR A 17 7.74 0.29 12.07
CA TYR A 17 7.04 0.54 10.81
C TYR A 17 6.91 2.03 10.48
N LEU A 18 6.96 2.95 11.47
CA LEU A 18 6.90 4.40 11.21
C LEU A 18 8.03 4.87 10.26
N PRO A 19 9.32 4.56 10.51
CA PRO A 19 10.38 4.85 9.55
C PRO A 19 10.22 4.10 8.22
N LEU A 20 9.72 2.86 8.25
CA LEU A 20 9.52 2.04 7.06
C LEU A 20 8.43 2.59 6.12
N ILE A 21 7.45 3.31 6.66
CA ILE A 21 6.43 4.02 5.86
C ILE A 21 7.07 5.17 5.09
N THR A 22 8.02 5.90 5.68
CA THR A 22 8.67 7.04 5.00
C THR A 22 9.57 6.61 3.84
N THR A 23 10.09 5.39 3.86
CA THR A 23 10.90 4.81 2.78
C THR A 23 10.07 3.93 1.83
N ASN A 24 8.74 4.04 1.88
CA ASN A 24 7.85 3.24 1.04
C ASN A 24 7.95 3.65 -0.44
N CYS A 25 8.00 2.66 -1.32
CA CYS A 25 8.13 2.84 -2.77
C CYS A 25 6.94 3.58 -3.41
N ALA A 26 5.73 3.41 -2.90
CA ALA A 26 4.55 4.12 -3.41
C ALA A 26 4.62 5.61 -3.06
N VAL A 27 5.02 5.95 -1.83
CA VAL A 27 5.16 7.35 -1.38
C VAL A 27 6.23 8.08 -2.20
N LEU A 28 7.39 7.45 -2.40
CA LEU A 28 8.45 7.99 -3.25
C LEU A 28 7.98 8.13 -4.71
N GLY A 29 7.27 7.13 -5.24
CA GLY A 29 6.74 7.14 -6.60
C GLY A 29 5.78 8.30 -6.86
N VAL A 30 4.87 8.59 -5.92
CA VAL A 30 3.94 9.73 -6.01
C VAL A 30 4.70 11.06 -6.05
N ALA A 31 5.73 11.22 -5.20
CA ALA A 31 6.56 12.42 -5.20
C ALA A 31 7.29 12.60 -6.54
N LEU A 32 7.90 11.54 -7.07
CA LEU A 32 8.58 11.59 -8.36
C LEU A 32 7.62 11.88 -9.52
N LEU A 33 6.43 11.28 -9.54
CA LEU A 33 5.44 11.49 -10.60
C LEU A 33 4.90 12.92 -10.59
N ASN A 34 4.68 13.51 -9.42
CA ASN A 34 4.25 14.90 -9.30
C ASN A 34 5.29 15.87 -9.87
N THR A 35 6.57 15.64 -9.57
CA THR A 35 7.67 16.46 -10.12
C THR A 35 7.82 16.27 -11.63
N ASN A 36 7.74 15.03 -12.14
CA ASN A 36 7.88 14.75 -13.56
C ASN A 36 6.73 15.33 -14.41
N ARG A 37 5.51 15.40 -13.86
CA ARG A 37 4.35 16.00 -14.54
C ARG A 37 4.22 17.52 -14.33
N ALA A 38 5.16 18.13 -13.61
CA ALA A 38 5.14 19.56 -13.29
C ALA A 38 3.80 20.05 -12.69
N HIS A 39 3.19 19.23 -11.82
CA HIS A 39 1.93 19.59 -11.17
C HIS A 39 2.09 20.81 -10.27
N THR A 40 1.08 21.68 -10.25
CA THR A 40 1.01 22.75 -9.26
C THR A 40 0.85 22.18 -7.84
N LEU A 41 1.04 22.98 -6.79
CA LEU A 41 0.86 22.50 -5.41
C LEU A 41 -0.56 21.96 -5.16
N ALA A 42 -1.58 22.62 -5.71
CA ALA A 42 -2.96 22.19 -5.57
C ALA A 42 -3.20 20.85 -6.27
N GLU A 43 -2.75 20.70 -7.52
CA GLU A 43 -2.85 19.45 -8.27
C GLU A 43 -2.09 18.31 -7.58
N SER A 44 -0.88 18.58 -7.10
CA SER A 44 -0.06 17.60 -6.38
C SER A 44 -0.73 17.13 -5.09
N ALA A 45 -1.44 18.01 -4.38
CA ALA A 45 -2.20 17.66 -3.19
C ALA A 45 -3.37 16.72 -3.52
N PHE A 46 -4.17 17.04 -4.55
CA PHE A 46 -5.26 16.17 -4.98
C PHE A 46 -4.75 14.83 -5.54
N TYR A 47 -3.64 14.85 -6.30
CA TYR A 47 -2.99 13.63 -6.79
C TYR A 47 -2.50 12.75 -5.64
N GLY A 48 -1.86 13.35 -4.63
CA GLY A 48 -1.41 12.65 -3.43
C GLY A 48 -2.55 12.01 -2.63
N VAL A 49 -3.67 12.73 -2.46
CA VAL A 49 -4.86 12.19 -1.78
C VAL A 49 -5.46 11.03 -2.58
N GLY A 50 -5.60 11.17 -3.90
CA GLY A 50 -6.10 10.10 -4.77
C GLY A 50 -5.21 8.84 -4.71
N ALA A 51 -3.89 9.03 -4.79
CA ALA A 51 -2.92 7.95 -4.68
C ALA A 51 -2.97 7.26 -3.30
N ALA A 52 -3.10 8.04 -2.22
CA ALA A 52 -3.23 7.51 -0.87
C ALA A 52 -4.50 6.67 -0.70
N LEU A 53 -5.65 7.14 -1.19
CA LEU A 53 -6.91 6.39 -1.17
C LEU A 53 -6.82 5.08 -1.94
N GLY A 54 -6.24 5.11 -3.14
CA GLY A 54 -6.00 3.90 -3.94
C GLY A 54 -5.09 2.90 -3.23
N PHE A 55 -3.98 3.38 -2.65
CA PHE A 55 -3.06 2.54 -1.89
C PHE A 55 -3.70 1.94 -0.63
N SER A 56 -4.50 2.72 0.11
CA SER A 56 -5.27 2.22 1.26
C SER A 56 -6.24 1.12 0.85
N LEU A 57 -6.96 1.28 -0.26
CA LEU A 57 -7.88 0.25 -0.76
C LEU A 57 -7.14 -1.06 -1.05
N VAL A 58 -6.00 -0.99 -1.75
CA VAL A 58 -5.16 -2.16 -2.06
C VAL A 58 -4.71 -2.86 -0.77
N LEU A 59 -4.25 -2.11 0.23
CA LEU A 59 -3.80 -2.69 1.50
C LEU A 59 -4.94 -3.36 2.27
N ILE A 60 -6.14 -2.76 2.30
CA ILE A 60 -7.31 -3.33 2.98
C ILE A 60 -7.72 -4.65 2.31
N VAL A 61 -7.78 -4.69 0.98
CA VAL A 61 -8.09 -5.91 0.22
C VAL A 61 -7.03 -6.99 0.47
N PHE A 62 -5.75 -6.63 0.43
CA PHE A 62 -4.66 -7.56 0.69
C PHE A 62 -4.70 -8.13 2.11
N ALA A 63 -5.00 -7.29 3.11
CA ALA A 63 -5.18 -7.72 4.49
C ALA A 63 -6.35 -8.71 4.64
N GLY A 64 -7.49 -8.44 3.99
CA GLY A 64 -8.65 -9.35 4.01
C GLY A 64 -8.36 -10.70 3.33
N ILE A 65 -7.59 -10.71 2.23
CA ILE A 65 -7.13 -11.93 1.58
C ILE A 65 -6.21 -12.72 2.52
N ARG A 66 -5.28 -12.03 3.20
CA ARG A 66 -4.34 -12.63 4.16
C ARG A 66 -5.04 -13.28 5.34
N GLU A 67 -6.07 -12.64 5.90
CA GLU A 67 -6.86 -13.19 7.01
C GLU A 67 -7.57 -14.50 6.60
N ARG A 68 -8.14 -14.55 5.39
CA ARG A 68 -8.75 -15.77 4.85
C ARG A 68 -7.74 -16.90 4.62
N LEU A 69 -6.55 -16.55 4.12
CA LEU A 69 -5.46 -17.51 3.89
C LEU A 69 -4.92 -18.11 5.18
N GLN A 70 -4.95 -17.38 6.31
CA GLN A 70 -4.54 -17.91 7.61
C GLN A 70 -5.43 -19.06 8.09
N LEU A 71 -6.69 -19.10 7.65
CA LEU A 71 -7.64 -20.17 7.96
C LEU A 71 -7.63 -21.29 6.90
N SER A 72 -6.81 -21.18 5.87
CA SER A 72 -6.76 -22.13 4.75
C SER A 72 -5.60 -23.10 4.88
N ASP A 73 -5.77 -24.32 4.36
CA ASP A 73 -4.73 -25.33 4.35
C ASP A 73 -3.67 -25.04 3.27
N ILE A 74 -2.63 -24.30 3.66
CA ILE A 74 -1.49 -23.96 2.79
C ILE A 74 -0.33 -24.93 3.06
N PRO A 75 0.23 -25.59 2.04
CA PRO A 75 1.39 -26.46 2.21
C PRO A 75 2.57 -25.71 2.86
N GLN A 76 3.26 -26.36 3.79
CA GLN A 76 4.40 -25.81 4.55
C GLN A 76 5.37 -24.91 3.76
N PRO A 77 5.86 -25.29 2.55
CA PRO A 77 6.82 -24.45 1.81
C PRO A 77 6.24 -23.10 1.32
N PHE A 78 4.92 -22.97 1.23
CA PHE A 78 4.26 -21.76 0.74
C PHE A 78 3.81 -20.81 1.85
N GLN A 79 3.91 -21.21 3.12
CA GLN A 79 3.44 -20.38 4.24
C GLN A 79 4.25 -19.09 4.41
N GLY A 80 3.61 -18.08 5.01
CA GLY A 80 4.27 -16.82 5.33
C GLY A 80 4.42 -15.87 4.14
N ALA A 81 5.65 -15.56 3.74
CA ALA A 81 5.95 -14.57 2.71
C ALA A 81 5.68 -15.08 1.29
N SER A 82 5.89 -16.37 1.04
CA SER A 82 5.76 -16.99 -0.29
C SER A 82 4.34 -16.81 -0.84
N ILE A 83 3.33 -17.23 -0.08
CA ILE A 83 1.93 -17.06 -0.45
C ILE A 83 1.52 -15.58 -0.55
N ALA A 84 2.13 -14.71 0.27
CA ALA A 84 1.87 -13.27 0.22
C ALA A 84 2.32 -12.65 -1.10
N LEU A 85 3.46 -13.07 -1.63
CA LEU A 85 3.97 -12.61 -2.92
C LEU A 85 3.13 -13.15 -4.08
N ILE A 86 2.70 -14.42 -3.99
CA ILE A 86 1.80 -15.02 -4.98
C ILE A 86 0.48 -14.25 -5.04
N THR A 87 -0.13 -13.97 -3.90
CA THR A 87 -1.41 -13.23 -3.84
C THR A 87 -1.26 -11.78 -4.27
N ALA A 88 -0.14 -11.13 -3.94
CA ALA A 88 0.19 -9.81 -4.46
C ALA A 88 0.32 -9.83 -6.00
N GLY A 89 0.90 -10.89 -6.57
CA GLY A 89 0.98 -11.09 -8.02
C GLY A 89 -0.41 -11.21 -8.67
N PHE A 90 -1.30 -12.01 -8.10
CA PHE A 90 -2.68 -12.11 -8.59
C PHE A 90 -3.44 -10.78 -8.48
N MET A 91 -3.23 -10.03 -7.38
CA MET A 91 -3.80 -8.69 -7.25
C MET A 91 -3.25 -7.73 -8.31
N ALA A 92 -1.96 -7.79 -8.62
CA ALA A 92 -1.37 -6.97 -9.67
C ALA A 92 -2.00 -7.28 -11.04
N LEU A 93 -2.23 -8.55 -11.37
CA LEU A 93 -2.92 -8.96 -12.59
C LEU A 93 -4.36 -8.45 -12.63
N ALA A 94 -5.10 -8.55 -11.52
CA ALA A 94 -6.47 -8.03 -11.43
C ALA A 94 -6.51 -6.51 -11.63
N LEU A 95 -5.54 -5.78 -11.05
CA LEU A 95 -5.45 -4.32 -11.19
C LEU A 95 -4.91 -3.86 -12.55
N MET A 96 -4.11 -4.67 -13.24
CA MET A 96 -3.73 -4.40 -14.64
C MET A 96 -4.95 -4.33 -15.56
N GLY A 97 -6.06 -4.99 -15.23
CA GLY A 97 -7.32 -4.83 -15.95
C GLY A 97 -7.86 -3.39 -15.98
N PHE A 98 -7.41 -2.53 -15.07
CA PHE A 98 -7.75 -1.10 -15.07
C PHE A 98 -6.85 -0.25 -15.97
N THR A 99 -5.77 -0.83 -16.51
CA THR A 99 -4.91 -0.11 -17.45
C THR A 99 -5.65 0.15 -18.76
N GLY A 100 -5.63 1.40 -19.23
CA GLY A 100 -6.35 1.82 -20.44
C GLY A 100 -7.81 2.25 -20.24
N MET A 101 -8.34 2.21 -19.00
CA MET A 101 -9.73 2.60 -18.74
C MET A 101 -9.99 4.11 -18.91
N ILE A 102 -8.96 4.94 -18.73
CA ILE A 102 -8.99 6.37 -18.97
C ILE A 102 -7.79 6.70 -19.85
N ARG A 103 -8.04 7.31 -21.01
CA ARG A 103 -6.97 7.96 -21.78
C ARG A 103 -6.74 9.33 -21.16
N LEU A 104 -5.65 9.48 -20.41
CA LEU A 104 -5.09 10.80 -20.09
C LEU A 104 -4.42 11.39 -21.33
#